data_AF-A0A6L5FXZ0-F1
#
_entry.id   AF-A0A6L5FXZ0-F1
#
_cell.length_a   1.000
_cell.length_b   1.000
_cell.length_c   1.000
_cell.angle_alpha   90.00
_cell.angle_beta   90.00
_cell.angle_gamma   90.00
#
_symmetry.space_group_name_H-M   'P 1'
#
loop_
_entity.id
_entity.type
_entity.pdbx_description
1 polymer ?
#
loop_
_entity_poly.entity_id
_entity_poly.type
_entity_poly.pdbx_seq_one_letter_code
_entity_poly.pdbx_strand_id
1 'polypeptide(L)'
;GNKGGPSKTYRNLMLTMLLGGLWHGASWTFVIWGGLHGLFLAVHRALGGYVPRGELPPLRVRDIPKILGTFALVCLLWVFFRAMTLTQATEYLGGIFSFRAGAVDPNDVLLLGVSVFFIVALDIAQRLSGHHAVVIRWPALARGAAYALLLAWIVMWSGGEAKPFIYFQF
;
A
#
# COMPACT_ATOMS: atom_id res chain seq x y z
N GLY A 1 6.71 18.71 8.74
CA GLY A 1 7.37 19.08 10.01
C GLY A 1 6.36 19.28 11.13
N ASN A 2 6.59 18.68 12.30
CA ASN A 2 5.68 18.74 13.47
C ASN A 2 5.97 19.95 14.40
N LYS A 3 6.95 20.80 14.05
CA LYS A 3 7.45 21.92 14.90
C LYS A 3 6.75 23.27 14.63
N GLY A 4 5.48 23.27 14.24
CA GLY A 4 4.83 24.50 13.73
C GLY A 4 3.32 24.61 13.95
N GLY A 5 2.76 23.77 14.82
CA GLY A 5 1.32 23.72 15.07
C GLY A 5 0.53 22.86 14.05
N PRO A 6 -0.77 22.62 14.31
CA PRO A 6 -1.60 21.71 13.52
C PRO A 6 -1.72 22.11 12.05
N SER A 7 -2.00 23.39 11.76
CA SER A 7 -2.16 23.90 10.39
C SER A 7 -0.92 23.69 9.52
N LYS A 8 0.27 24.02 10.03
CA LYS A 8 1.53 23.76 9.30
C LYS A 8 1.77 22.26 9.11
N THR A 9 1.31 21.42 10.02
CA THR A 9 1.42 19.96 9.88
C THR A 9 0.55 19.45 8.74
N TYR A 10 -0.73 19.86 8.68
CA TYR A 10 -1.64 19.47 7.59
C TYR A 10 -1.15 19.98 6.23
N ARG A 11 -0.70 21.22 6.14
CA ARG A 11 -0.09 21.76 4.91
C ARG A 11 1.12 20.91 4.48
N ASN A 12 2.00 20.57 5.42
CA ASN A 12 3.17 19.77 5.11
C ASN A 12 2.79 18.35 4.65
N LEU A 13 1.76 17.72 5.25
CA LEU A 13 1.26 16.42 4.79
C LEU A 13 0.76 16.50 3.34
N MET A 14 -0.05 17.51 3.01
CA MET A 14 -0.53 17.74 1.65
C MET A 14 0.62 17.95 0.67
N LEU A 15 1.56 18.84 0.99
CA LEU A 15 2.69 19.14 0.12
C LEU A 15 3.59 17.93 -0.08
N THR A 16 3.89 17.17 0.98
CA THR A 16 4.72 15.96 0.87
C THR A 16 4.06 14.93 -0.04
N MET A 17 2.75 14.69 0.10
CA MET A 17 2.08 13.69 -0.74
C MET A 17 1.88 14.17 -2.18
N LEU A 18 1.59 15.45 -2.41
CA LEU A 18 1.51 16.03 -3.75
C LEU A 18 2.86 15.99 -4.47
N LEU A 19 3.93 16.38 -3.80
CA LEU A 19 5.29 16.28 -4.35
C LEU A 19 5.70 14.83 -4.59
N GLY A 20 5.29 13.90 -3.71
CA GLY A 20 5.48 12.47 -3.92
C GLY A 20 4.74 11.94 -5.16
N GLY A 21 3.50 12.39 -5.38
CA GLY A 21 2.76 12.09 -6.61
C GLY A 21 3.46 12.64 -7.85
N LEU A 22 3.81 13.92 -7.84
CA LEU A 22 4.53 14.56 -8.95
C LEU A 22 5.91 13.93 -9.20
N TRP A 23 6.55 13.38 -8.17
CA TRP A 23 7.78 12.62 -8.31
C TRP A 23 7.59 11.30 -9.06
N HIS A 24 6.37 10.75 -9.14
CA HIS A 24 6.06 9.55 -9.92
C HIS A 24 5.65 9.86 -11.37
N GLY A 25 5.10 11.04 -11.65
CA GLY A 25 4.82 11.49 -13.00
C GLY A 25 4.04 12.80 -13.05
N ALA A 26 4.06 13.47 -14.21
CA ALA A 26 3.45 14.78 -14.40
C ALA A 26 1.97 14.75 -14.81
N SER A 27 1.32 13.58 -14.81
CA SER A 27 -0.10 13.44 -15.15
C SER A 27 -1.01 13.86 -13.97
N TRP A 28 -2.25 14.24 -14.29
CA TRP A 28 -3.26 14.55 -13.28
C TRP A 28 -3.61 13.36 -12.38
N THR A 29 -3.44 12.13 -12.85
CA THR A 29 -3.70 10.93 -12.05
C THR A 29 -2.79 10.86 -10.82
N PHE A 30 -1.51 11.23 -10.97
CA PHE A 30 -0.56 11.28 -9.85
C PHE A 30 -0.81 12.46 -8.89
N VAL A 31 -1.27 13.62 -9.41
CA VAL A 31 -1.66 14.76 -8.57
C VAL A 31 -2.86 14.40 -7.69
N ILE A 32 -3.88 13.77 -8.27
CA ILE A 32 -5.07 13.30 -7.53
C ILE A 32 -4.66 12.22 -6.52
N TRP A 33 -3.85 11.25 -6.92
CA TRP A 33 -3.34 10.20 -6.03
C TRP A 33 -2.63 10.79 -4.80
N GLY A 34 -1.70 11.72 -5.02
CA GLY A 34 -0.97 12.39 -3.94
C GLY A 34 -1.87 13.27 -3.08
N GLY A 35 -2.77 14.03 -3.71
CA GLY A 35 -3.73 14.88 -3.02
C GLY A 35 -4.67 14.10 -2.10
N LEU A 36 -5.23 12.99 -2.57
CA LEU A 36 -6.12 12.13 -1.79
C LEU A 36 -5.39 11.47 -0.61
N HIS A 37 -4.17 10.97 -0.81
CA HIS A 37 -3.37 10.44 0.30
C HIS A 37 -3.05 11.52 1.35
N GLY A 38 -2.67 12.71 0.92
CA GLY A 38 -2.44 13.85 1.81
C GLY A 38 -3.68 14.19 2.63
N LEU A 39 -4.84 14.21 1.98
CA LEU A 39 -6.13 14.49 2.60
C LEU A 39 -6.48 13.41 3.63
N PHE A 40 -6.36 12.13 3.30
CA PHE A 40 -6.69 11.06 4.24
C PHE A 40 -5.71 10.99 5.42
N LEU A 41 -4.43 11.31 5.23
CA LEU A 41 -3.49 11.46 6.34
C LEU A 41 -3.89 12.64 7.26
N ALA A 42 -4.32 13.75 6.68
CA ALA A 42 -4.83 14.89 7.44
C ALA A 42 -6.08 14.51 8.24
N VAL A 43 -7.05 13.85 7.61
CA VAL A 43 -8.28 13.37 8.26
C VAL A 43 -7.95 12.35 9.35
N HIS A 44 -7.11 11.35 9.08
CA HIS A 44 -6.70 10.34 10.06
C HIS A 44 -6.10 10.99 11.31
N ARG A 45 -5.23 12.00 11.13
CA ARG A 45 -4.65 12.77 12.23
C ARG A 45 -5.69 13.60 12.98
N ALA A 46 -6.62 14.24 12.26
CA ALA A 46 -7.69 15.03 12.88
C ALA A 46 -8.63 14.17 13.74
N LEU A 47 -8.84 12.91 13.34
CA LEU A 47 -9.60 11.91 14.10
C LEU A 47 -8.82 11.28 15.28
N GLY A 48 -7.67 11.86 15.66
CA GLY A 48 -6.85 11.36 16.77
C GLY A 48 -5.99 10.15 16.42
N GLY A 49 -5.78 9.88 15.12
CA GLY A 49 -4.88 8.83 14.64
C GLY A 49 -3.46 9.05 15.15
N TYR A 50 -3.05 8.22 16.10
CA TYR A 50 -1.69 8.14 16.63
C TYR A 50 -1.28 6.69 16.69
N VAL A 51 -0.16 6.35 16.06
CA VAL A 51 0.48 5.04 16.19
C VAL A 51 1.63 5.20 17.18
N PRO A 52 1.52 4.65 18.41
CA PRO A 52 2.64 4.63 19.34
C PRO A 52 3.84 3.95 18.69
N ARG A 53 5.03 4.53 18.87
CA ARG A 53 6.27 3.83 18.53
C ARG A 53 6.49 2.75 19.59
N GLY A 54 6.50 1.47 19.21
CA GLY A 54 6.76 0.39 20.14
C GLY A 54 6.06 -0.92 19.78
N GLU A 55 5.60 -1.63 20.81
CA GLU A 55 4.98 -2.95 20.73
C GLU A 55 3.64 -2.91 19.99
N LEU A 56 3.39 -3.95 19.19
CA LEU A 56 2.13 -4.14 18.49
C LEU A 56 1.04 -4.46 19.51
N PRO A 57 -0.03 -3.64 19.62
CA PRO A 57 -1.16 -4.03 20.44
C PRO A 57 -1.79 -5.31 19.86
N PRO A 58 -2.33 -6.18 20.72
CA PRO A 58 -3.03 -7.38 20.27
C PRO A 58 -4.21 -6.97 19.37
N LEU A 59 -4.41 -7.73 18.29
CA LEU A 59 -5.51 -7.48 17.36
C LEU A 59 -6.85 -7.69 18.08
N ARG A 60 -7.70 -6.66 18.09
CA ARG A 60 -9.06 -6.77 18.62
C ARG A 60 -10.05 -6.81 17.46
N VAL A 61 -11.20 -7.46 17.65
CA VAL A 61 -12.27 -7.51 16.64
C VAL A 61 -12.69 -6.11 16.18
N ARG A 62 -12.66 -5.11 17.08
CA ARG A 62 -12.95 -3.70 16.76
C ARG A 62 -11.97 -3.04 15.78
N ASP A 63 -10.79 -3.65 15.57
CA ASP A 63 -9.76 -3.13 14.68
C ASP A 63 -9.93 -3.65 13.24
N ILE A 64 -10.60 -4.79 13.05
CA ILE A 64 -10.90 -5.38 11.74
C ILE A 64 -11.55 -4.37 10.78
N PRO A 65 -12.65 -3.68 11.12
CA PRO A 65 -13.26 -2.72 10.20
C PRO A 65 -12.34 -1.54 9.86
N LYS A 66 -11.44 -1.14 10.79
CA LYS A 66 -10.46 -0.08 10.51
C LYS A 66 -9.41 -0.55 9.51
N ILE A 67 -8.89 -1.77 9.70
CA ILE A 67 -7.92 -2.39 8.79
C ILE A 67 -8.53 -2.54 7.40
N LEU A 68 -9.72 -3.14 7.30
CA LEU A 68 -10.41 -3.31 6.03
C LEU A 68 -10.75 -1.97 5.37
N GLY A 69 -11.21 -0.99 6.15
CA GLY A 69 -11.49 0.35 5.65
C GLY A 69 -10.26 1.06 5.09
N THR A 70 -9.14 1.03 5.82
CA THR A 70 -7.86 1.61 5.34
C THR A 70 -7.34 0.85 4.12
N PHE A 71 -7.37 -0.48 4.14
CA PHE A 71 -6.93 -1.31 3.01
C PHE A 71 -7.75 -1.00 1.75
N ALA A 72 -9.08 -1.04 1.85
CA ALA A 72 -9.97 -0.73 0.73
C ALA A 72 -9.75 0.69 0.20
N LEU A 73 -9.61 1.68 1.09
CA LEU A 73 -9.35 3.06 0.71
C LEU A 73 -8.02 3.20 -0.05
N VAL A 74 -6.96 2.58 0.44
CA VAL A 74 -5.65 2.60 -0.22
C VAL A 74 -5.71 1.89 -1.57
N CYS A 75 -6.38 0.73 -1.67
CA CYS A 75 -6.59 0.04 -2.94
C CYS A 75 -7.35 0.90 -3.96
N LEU A 76 -8.39 1.62 -3.54
CA LEU A 76 -9.11 2.56 -4.40
C LEU A 76 -8.19 3.71 -4.87
N LEU A 77 -7.28 4.17 -4.02
CA LEU A 77 -6.34 5.21 -4.39
C LEU A 77 -5.31 4.72 -5.40
N TRP A 78 -4.84 3.48 -5.27
CA TRP A 78 -3.94 2.84 -6.26
C TRP A 78 -4.51 2.77 -7.68
N VAL A 79 -5.83 2.88 -7.85
CA VAL A 79 -6.46 3.01 -9.18
C VAL A 79 -5.91 4.22 -9.94
N PHE A 80 -5.79 5.37 -9.28
CA PHE A 80 -5.22 6.59 -9.88
C PHE A 80 -3.72 6.44 -10.17
N PHE A 81 -3.00 5.68 -9.35
CA PHE A 81 -1.58 5.43 -9.62
C PHE A 81 -1.37 4.53 -10.85
N ARG A 82 -2.24 3.53 -11.03
CA ARG A 82 -2.14 2.56 -12.14
C ARG A 82 -2.67 3.12 -13.46
N ALA A 83 -3.66 4.00 -13.41
CA ALA A 83 -4.33 4.50 -14.61
C ALA A 83 -3.44 5.48 -15.38
N MET A 84 -3.35 5.29 -16.70
CA MET A 84 -2.63 6.17 -17.62
C MET A 84 -3.39 7.48 -17.88
N THR A 85 -4.72 7.46 -17.75
CA THR A 85 -5.60 8.63 -17.97
C THR A 85 -6.69 8.70 -16.91
N LEU A 86 -7.29 9.89 -16.76
CA LEU A 86 -8.44 10.07 -15.86
C LEU A 86 -9.65 9.26 -16.33
N THR A 87 -9.86 9.14 -17.64
CA THR A 87 -10.93 8.30 -18.22
C THR A 87 -10.77 6.85 -17.79
N GLN A 88 -9.55 6.29 -17.95
CA GLN A 88 -9.28 4.92 -17.52
C GLN A 88 -9.46 4.72 -16.01
N ALA A 89 -9.07 5.71 -15.18
CA ALA A 89 -9.32 5.66 -13.75
C ALA A 89 -10.83 5.60 -13.44
N THR A 90 -11.65 6.39 -14.13
CA THR A 90 -13.11 6.36 -13.94
C THR A 90 -13.75 5.06 -14.43
N GLU A 91 -13.21 4.44 -15.49
CA GLU A 91 -13.66 3.12 -15.96
C GLU A 91 -13.35 2.03 -14.93
N TYR A 92 -12.16 2.03 -14.35
CA TYR A 92 -11.79 1.11 -13.27
C TYR A 92 -12.71 1.26 -12.05
N LEU A 93 -12.97 2.49 -11.60
CA LEU A 93 -13.90 2.76 -10.50
C LEU A 93 -15.32 2.31 -10.86
N GLY A 94 -15.79 2.60 -12.06
CA GLY A 94 -17.09 2.15 -12.56
C GLY A 94 -17.22 0.63 -12.56
N GLY A 95 -16.18 -0.10 -12.97
CA GLY A 95 -16.13 -1.56 -12.91
C GLY A 95 -16.23 -2.11 -11.49
N ILE A 96 -15.48 -1.51 -10.54
CA ILE A 96 -15.51 -1.89 -9.12
C ILE A 96 -16.91 -1.70 -8.52
N PHE A 97 -17.53 -0.53 -8.70
CA PHE A 97 -18.83 -0.23 -8.09
C PHE A 97 -20.02 -0.85 -8.82
N SER A 98 -19.86 -1.27 -10.08
CA SER A 98 -20.88 -2.03 -10.80
C SER A 98 -20.74 -3.55 -10.65
N PHE A 99 -19.75 -4.01 -9.88
CA PHE A 99 -19.42 -5.43 -9.69
C PHE A 99 -19.24 -6.20 -11.00
N ARG A 100 -18.74 -5.52 -12.04
CA ARG A 100 -18.42 -6.13 -13.33
C ARG A 100 -17.05 -6.78 -13.24
N ALA A 101 -17.02 -8.09 -13.04
CA ALA A 101 -15.79 -8.85 -13.14
C ALA A 101 -15.38 -8.99 -14.61
N GLY A 102 -14.16 -8.56 -14.94
CA GLY A 102 -13.51 -8.97 -16.18
C GLY A 102 -13.06 -10.43 -16.12
N ALA A 103 -12.45 -10.93 -17.19
CA ALA A 103 -11.72 -12.19 -17.13
C ALA A 103 -10.61 -12.08 -16.07
N VAL A 104 -10.56 -13.04 -15.15
CA VAL A 104 -9.52 -13.11 -14.12
C VAL A 104 -8.59 -14.27 -14.47
N ASP A 105 -7.30 -13.98 -14.62
CA ASP A 105 -6.30 -15.02 -14.84
C ASP A 105 -6.14 -15.85 -13.54
N PRO A 106 -6.26 -17.19 -13.59
CA PRO A 106 -6.00 -18.05 -12.44
C PRO A 106 -4.63 -17.81 -11.78
N ASN A 107 -3.62 -17.43 -12.55
CA ASN A 107 -2.29 -17.09 -12.04
C ASN A 107 -2.32 -15.82 -11.19
N ASP A 108 -3.11 -14.81 -11.56
CA ASP A 108 -3.28 -13.58 -10.77
C ASP A 108 -3.97 -13.89 -9.44
N VAL A 109 -4.96 -14.79 -9.45
CA VAL A 109 -5.63 -15.26 -8.22
C VAL A 109 -4.66 -16.01 -7.32
N LEU A 110 -3.85 -16.91 -7.89
CA LEU A 110 -2.84 -17.66 -7.14
C LEU A 110 -1.81 -16.72 -6.52
N LEU A 111 -1.29 -15.77 -7.31
CA LEU A 111 -0.31 -14.79 -6.85
C LEU A 111 -0.88 -13.92 -5.71
N LEU A 112 -2.13 -13.47 -5.85
CA LEU A 112 -2.83 -12.73 -4.81
C LEU A 112 -2.99 -13.56 -3.54
N GLY A 113 -3.44 -14.80 -3.67
CA GLY A 113 -3.62 -15.73 -2.55
C GLY A 113 -2.31 -15.99 -1.80
N VAL A 114 -1.22 -16.27 -2.53
CA VAL A 114 0.12 -16.47 -1.95
C VAL A 114 0.61 -15.21 -1.25
N SER A 115 0.45 -14.04 -1.88
CA SER A 115 0.87 -12.76 -1.30
C SER A 115 0.12 -12.43 -0.02
N VAL A 116 -1.22 -12.60 -0.02
CA VAL A 116 -2.07 -12.40 1.17
C VAL A 116 -1.69 -13.38 2.27
N PHE A 117 -1.47 -14.66 1.94
CA PHE A 117 -1.05 -15.67 2.91
C PHE A 117 0.24 -15.26 3.63
N PHE A 118 1.29 -14.88 2.89
CA PHE A 118 2.56 -14.48 3.50
C PHE A 118 2.45 -13.19 4.31
N ILE A 119 1.70 -12.19 3.83
CA ILE A 119 1.47 -10.93 4.57
C ILE A 119 0.75 -11.20 5.89
N VAL A 120 -0.33 -12.00 5.86
CA VAL A 120 -1.11 -12.34 7.05
C VAL A 120 -0.30 -13.21 8.01
N ALA A 121 0.43 -14.21 7.50
CA ALA A 121 1.30 -15.04 8.33
C ALA A 121 2.38 -14.20 9.04
N LEU A 122 2.98 -13.23 8.33
CA LEU A 122 3.95 -12.31 8.91
C LEU A 122 3.33 -11.37 9.96
N ASP A 123 2.16 -10.79 9.68
CA ASP A 123 1.44 -9.92 10.64
C ASP A 123 1.07 -10.70 11.91
N ILE A 124 0.56 -11.94 11.76
CA ILE A 124 0.28 -12.84 12.89
C ILE A 124 1.57 -13.12 13.68
N ALA A 125 2.67 -13.49 13.02
CA ALA A 125 3.94 -13.75 13.68
C ALA A 125 4.46 -12.53 14.46
N GLN A 126 4.37 -11.32 13.88
CA GLN A 126 4.77 -10.07 14.53
C GLN A 126 3.93 -9.74 15.76
N ARG A 127 2.62 -10.00 15.71
CA ARG A 127 1.71 -9.80 16.84
C ARG A 127 1.94 -10.82 17.94
N LEU A 128 2.11 -12.09 17.60
CA LEU A 128 2.39 -13.17 18.56
C LEU A 128 3.73 -12.95 19.26
N SER A 129 4.73 -12.46 18.55
CA SER A 129 6.04 -12.14 19.15
C SER A 129 6.06 -10.78 19.86
N GLY A 130 5.06 -9.92 19.67
CA GLY A 130 5.04 -8.53 20.15
C GLY A 130 6.08 -7.61 19.50
N HIS A 131 6.68 -7.99 18.36
CA HIS A 131 7.81 -7.28 17.76
C HIS A 131 7.66 -7.19 16.23
N HIS A 132 7.87 -6.01 15.66
CA HIS A 132 7.80 -5.79 14.21
C HIS A 132 8.93 -6.49 13.41
N ALA A 133 10.03 -6.87 14.07
CA ALA A 133 11.25 -7.36 13.43
C ALA A 133 11.48 -8.88 13.62
N VAL A 134 10.43 -9.69 13.55
CA VAL A 134 10.49 -11.15 13.79
C VAL A 134 11.54 -11.85 12.95
N VAL A 135 11.56 -11.55 11.65
CA VAL A 135 12.47 -12.19 10.69
C VAL A 135 13.93 -11.88 11.00
N ILE A 136 14.24 -10.73 11.59
CA ILE A 136 15.61 -10.36 11.97
C ILE A 136 16.16 -11.27 13.06
N ARG A 137 15.28 -11.80 13.92
CA ARG A 137 15.65 -12.69 15.03
C ARG A 137 15.79 -14.16 14.62
N TRP A 138 15.45 -14.51 13.39
CA TRP A 138 15.63 -15.88 12.90
C TRP A 138 17.12 -16.24 12.78
N PRO A 139 17.47 -17.53 12.91
CA PRO A 139 18.81 -18.00 12.60
C PRO A 139 19.25 -17.53 11.21
N ALA A 140 20.54 -17.19 11.06
CA ALA A 140 21.06 -16.57 9.84
C ALA A 140 20.73 -17.37 8.56
N LEU A 141 20.78 -18.70 8.64
CA LEU A 141 20.42 -19.60 7.53
C LEU A 141 18.94 -19.50 7.17
N ALA A 142 18.03 -19.56 8.16
CA ALA A 142 16.59 -19.46 7.92
C ALA A 142 16.21 -18.09 7.34
N ARG A 143 16.82 -17.01 7.85
CA ARG A 143 16.64 -15.66 7.32
C ARG A 143 17.16 -15.53 5.89
N GLY A 144 18.35 -16.06 5.62
CA GLY A 144 18.94 -16.08 4.27
C GLY A 144 18.08 -16.85 3.27
N ALA A 145 17.59 -18.03 3.67
CA ALA A 145 16.68 -18.83 2.86
C ALA A 145 15.36 -18.09 2.58
N ALA A 146 14.77 -17.42 3.57
CA ALA A 146 13.55 -16.64 3.38
C ALA A 146 13.74 -15.50 2.37
N TYR A 147 14.86 -14.77 2.44
CA TYR A 147 15.18 -13.72 1.47
C TYR A 147 15.47 -14.29 0.08
N ALA A 148 16.18 -15.41 -0.01
CA ALA A 148 16.45 -16.06 -1.29
C ALA A 148 15.15 -16.55 -1.96
N LEU A 149 14.23 -17.16 -1.20
CA LEU A 149 12.93 -17.57 -1.69
C LEU A 149 12.07 -16.39 -2.13
N LEU A 150 12.05 -15.29 -1.35
CA LEU A 150 11.33 -14.08 -1.72
C LEU A 150 11.89 -13.47 -3.02
N LEU A 151 13.21 -13.40 -3.15
CA LEU A 151 13.86 -12.90 -4.36
C LEU A 151 13.59 -13.81 -5.57
N ALA A 152 13.69 -15.13 -5.40
CA ALA A 152 13.38 -16.09 -6.44
C ALA A 152 11.91 -15.95 -6.89
N TRP A 153 10.99 -15.82 -5.93
CA TRP A 153 9.57 -15.56 -6.20
C TRP A 153 9.38 -14.27 -7.01
N ILE A 154 9.98 -13.16 -6.58
CA ILE A 154 9.92 -11.88 -7.30
C ILE A 154 10.48 -12.02 -8.71
N VAL A 155 11.63 -12.67 -8.89
CA VAL A 155 12.26 -12.81 -10.21
C VAL A 155 11.41 -13.66 -11.14
N MET A 156 10.93 -14.82 -10.67
CA MET A 156 10.11 -15.73 -11.45
C MET A 156 8.75 -15.14 -11.85
N TRP A 157 8.16 -14.28 -11.00
CA TRP A 157 6.87 -13.63 -11.25
C TRP A 157 6.96 -12.14 -11.62
N SER A 158 8.16 -11.61 -11.88
CA SER A 158 8.34 -10.20 -12.28
C SER A 158 7.83 -9.90 -13.70
N GLY A 159 7.48 -10.94 -14.47
CA GLY A 159 6.87 -10.82 -15.79
C GLY A 159 7.86 -10.76 -16.95
N GLY A 160 9.17 -10.92 -16.71
CA GLY A 160 10.22 -11.21 -17.71
C GLY A 160 10.52 -10.12 -18.76
N GLU A 161 9.56 -9.27 -19.09
CA GLU A 161 9.72 -8.13 -19.98
C GLU A 161 10.25 -6.93 -19.18
N ALA A 162 11.31 -6.32 -19.69
CA ALA A 162 11.82 -5.05 -19.18
C ALA A 162 10.77 -3.96 -19.44
N LYS A 163 9.83 -3.79 -18.51
CA LYS A 163 8.92 -2.63 -18.53
C LYS A 163 9.78 -1.39 -18.29
N PRO A 164 9.70 -0.36 -19.15
CA PRO A 164 10.36 0.91 -18.89
C PRO A 164 9.98 1.37 -17.48
N PHE A 165 10.94 1.92 -16.75
CA PHE A 165 10.65 2.55 -15.46
C PHE A 165 9.47 3.52 -15.64
N ILE A 166 8.60 3.64 -14.62
CA ILE A 166 7.36 4.43 -14.65
C ILE A 166 7.54 5.83 -15.27
N TYR A 167 8.75 6.40 -15.16
CA TYR A 167 9.20 7.65 -15.77
C TYR A 167 9.41 7.68 -17.28
N PHE A 168 9.09 6.63 -18.02
CA PHE A 168 9.25 6.60 -19.48
C PHE A 168 7.96 6.18 -20.20
N GLN A 169 6.83 6.15 -19.50
CA GLN A 169 5.54 5.75 -20.07
C GLN A 169 4.61 6.93 -20.39
N PHE A 170 5.16 8.07 -20.82
CA PHE A 170 4.38 9.22 -21.29
C PHE A 170 4.19 9.22 -22.80
#